data_AF-A0A846YN53-F1
#
_entry.id   AF-A0A846YN53-F1
#
_cell.length_a   1.000
_cell.length_b   1.000
_cell.length_c   1.000
_cell.angle_alpha   90.00
_cell.angle_beta   90.00
_cell.angle_gamma   90.00
#
_symmetry.space_group_name_H-M   'P 1'
#
loop_
_entity.id
_entity.type
_entity.pdbx_description
1 polymer ?
#
loop_
_entity_poly.entity_id
_entity_poly.type
_entity_poly.pdbx_seq_one_letter_code
_entity_poly.pdbx_strand_id
1 'polypeptide(L)'
;MSTAMDALEALVWQQLHTVRDLSEQITAIRVREASADGAVIAEVDGNGTLQDLTLSEAILTMSTNEFESAVVTTARRAAHLAIARRGALVTTYLHALTHSESSLDVPADRQGPADQRPTAVMPDQDRKWL
;
A
#
# COMPACT_ATOMS: atom_id res chain seq x y z
N MET A 1 -14.28 32.69 -2.03
CA MET A 1 -13.78 31.47 -2.72
C MET A 1 -14.08 30.29 -1.81
N SER A 2 -14.47 29.16 -2.38
CA SER A 2 -15.32 28.14 -1.75
C SER A 2 -14.54 27.19 -0.83
N THR A 3 -14.94 27.09 0.44
CA THR A 3 -14.41 26.14 1.46
C THR A 3 -14.33 24.69 0.97
N ALA A 4 -15.20 24.30 0.01
CA ALA A 4 -15.17 22.97 -0.58
C ALA A 4 -13.96 22.73 -1.49
N MET A 5 -13.49 23.76 -2.21
CA MET A 5 -12.29 23.65 -3.04
C MET A 5 -11.02 23.62 -2.18
N ASP A 6 -10.99 24.40 -1.10
CA ASP A 6 -9.85 24.41 -0.15
C ASP A 6 -9.71 23.04 0.55
N ALA A 7 -10.83 22.41 0.94
CA ALA A 7 -10.83 21.08 1.51
C ALA A 7 -10.37 19.99 0.51
N LEU A 8 -10.79 20.12 -0.76
CA LEU A 8 -10.33 19.21 -1.82
C LEU A 8 -8.83 19.36 -2.09
N GLU A 9 -8.34 20.60 -2.15
CA GLU A 9 -6.92 20.89 -2.33
C GLU A 9 -6.07 20.31 -1.20
N ALA A 10 -6.50 20.51 0.06
CA ALA A 10 -5.82 19.95 1.22
C ALA A 10 -5.74 18.41 1.17
N LEU A 11 -6.84 17.75 0.76
CA LEU A 11 -6.88 16.30 0.61
C LEU A 11 -5.91 15.80 -0.47
N VAL A 12 -5.89 16.45 -1.64
CA VAL A 12 -4.98 16.09 -2.74
C VAL A 12 -3.51 16.25 -2.31
N TRP A 13 -3.17 17.35 -1.64
CA TRP A 13 -1.81 17.55 -1.13
C TRP A 13 -1.41 16.47 -0.12
N GLN A 14 -2.30 16.14 0.81
CA GLN A 14 -2.05 15.08 1.78
C GLN A 14 -1.82 13.72 1.09
N GLN A 15 -2.63 13.37 0.09
CA GLN A 15 -2.47 12.13 -0.66
C GLN A 15 -1.14 12.09 -1.43
N LEU A 16 -0.76 13.19 -2.10
CA LEU A 16 0.51 13.28 -2.83
C LEU A 16 1.73 13.12 -1.91
N HIS A 17 1.72 13.78 -0.75
CA HIS A 17 2.78 13.63 0.25
C HIS A 17 2.87 12.20 0.76
N THR A 18 1.73 11.59 1.07
CA THR A 18 1.72 10.22 1.60
C THR A 18 2.26 9.20 0.58
N VAL A 19 1.91 9.35 -0.71
CA VAL A 19 2.46 8.48 -1.79
C VAL A 19 3.95 8.68 -1.95
N ARG A 20 4.42 9.93 -1.89
CA ARG A 20 5.85 10.25 -1.98
C ARG A 20 6.63 9.63 -0.82
N ASP A 21 6.15 9.79 0.40
CA ASP A 21 6.79 9.23 1.60
C ASP A 21 6.85 7.71 1.54
N LEU A 22 5.80 7.03 1.05
CA LEU A 22 5.83 5.60 0.83
C LEU A 22 6.91 5.21 -0.20
N SER A 23 6.98 5.93 -1.32
CA SER A 23 7.98 5.67 -2.36
C SER A 23 9.40 5.82 -1.82
N GLU A 24 9.67 6.89 -1.07
CA GLU A 24 10.98 7.13 -0.45
C GLU A 24 11.35 6.01 0.54
N GLN A 25 10.40 5.58 1.37
CA GLN A 25 10.61 4.48 2.32
C GLN A 25 10.87 3.13 1.62
N ILE A 26 10.16 2.81 0.53
CA ILE A 26 10.38 1.59 -0.24
C ILE A 26 11.76 1.61 -0.89
N THR A 27 12.15 2.72 -1.51
CA THR A 27 13.47 2.87 -2.14
C THR A 27 14.61 2.80 -1.13
N ALA A 28 14.37 3.21 0.12
CA ALA A 28 15.33 3.12 1.22
C ALA A 28 15.50 1.71 1.80
N ILE A 29 14.67 0.72 1.43
CA ILE A 29 14.82 -0.64 1.93
C ILE A 29 16.16 -1.21 1.46
N ARG A 30 17.00 -1.56 2.44
CA ARG A 30 18.18 -2.41 2.29
C ARG A 30 18.14 -3.47 3.38
N VAL A 31 18.30 -4.73 2.98
CA VAL A 31 18.38 -5.86 3.88
C VAL A 31 19.70 -6.56 3.65
N ARG A 32 20.48 -6.71 4.71
CA ARG A 32 21.78 -7.38 4.70
C ARG A 32 21.67 -8.65 5.55
N GLU A 33 21.94 -9.79 4.93
CA GLU A 33 21.94 -11.10 5.59
C GLU A 33 23.29 -11.77 5.41
N ALA A 34 23.70 -12.55 6.42
CA ALA A 34 24.91 -13.35 6.39
C ALA A 34 24.58 -14.86 6.41
N SER A 35 25.42 -15.67 5.78
CA SER A 35 25.43 -17.12 5.97
C SER A 35 25.79 -17.46 7.42
N ALA A 36 25.47 -18.68 7.87
CA ALA A 36 25.64 -19.07 9.27
C ALA A 36 27.10 -18.99 9.77
N ASP A 37 28.05 -19.18 8.86
CA ASP A 37 29.49 -19.09 9.09
C ASP A 37 30.07 -17.70 8.78
N GLY A 38 29.23 -16.75 8.33
CA GLY A 38 29.65 -15.42 7.92
C GLY A 38 30.45 -15.38 6.61
N ALA A 39 30.57 -16.50 5.91
CA ALA A 39 31.38 -16.57 4.69
C ALA A 39 30.79 -15.78 3.52
N VAL A 40 29.47 -15.64 3.48
CA VAL A 40 28.70 -14.91 2.47
C VAL A 40 27.84 -13.86 3.15
N ILE A 41 27.83 -12.64 2.62
CA ILE A 41 26.92 -11.58 3.01
C ILE A 41 26.23 -11.04 1.76
N ALA A 42 24.91 -11.05 1.73
CA ALA A 42 24.11 -10.56 0.62
C ALA A 42 23.30 -9.34 1.06
N GLU A 43 23.31 -8.28 0.24
CA GLU A 43 22.47 -7.10 0.42
C GLU A 43 21.43 -7.00 -0.70
N VAL A 44 20.17 -6.88 -0.33
CA VAL A 44 19.03 -6.87 -1.25
C VAL A 44 18.13 -5.66 -0.97
N ASP A 45 17.63 -5.03 -2.04
CA ASP A 45 16.67 -3.93 -1.93
C ASP A 45 15.21 -4.38 -1.81
N GLY A 46 14.30 -3.43 -1.59
CA GLY A 46 12.85 -3.70 -1.48
C GLY A 46 12.19 -4.29 -2.72
N ASN A 47 12.87 -4.34 -3.87
CA ASN A 47 12.40 -5.02 -5.08
C ASN A 47 12.91 -6.46 -5.18
N GLY A 48 13.72 -6.92 -4.22
CA GLY A 48 14.37 -8.23 -4.28
C GLY A 48 15.62 -8.24 -5.15
N THR A 49 16.12 -7.07 -5.57
CA THR A 49 17.33 -6.97 -6.39
C THR A 49 18.55 -7.08 -5.49
N LEU A 50 19.48 -7.98 -5.82
CA LEU A 50 20.78 -8.06 -5.17
C LEU A 50 21.60 -6.81 -5.50
N GLN A 51 21.95 -6.05 -4.47
CA GLN A 51 22.71 -4.80 -4.58
C GLN A 51 24.18 -4.98 -4.24
N ASP A 52 24.50 -5.90 -3.32
CA ASP A 52 25.87 -6.22 -2.95
C ASP A 52 26.01 -7.70 -2.55
N LEU A 53 27.20 -8.24 -2.78
CA LEU A 53 27.61 -9.58 -2.38
C LEU A 53 29.05 -9.54 -1.87
N THR A 54 29.20 -9.70 -0.56
CA THR A 54 30.52 -9.80 0.08
C THR A 54 30.84 -11.27 0.35
N LEU A 55 32.05 -11.69 0.01
CA LEU A 55 32.58 -13.02 0.30
C LEU A 55 33.83 -12.91 1.16
N SER A 56 33.96 -13.77 2.16
CA SER A 56 35.18 -13.89 2.97
C SER A 56 36.11 -14.98 2.43
N GLU A 57 37.34 -15.06 2.94
CA GLU A 57 38.28 -16.13 2.59
C GLU A 57 37.81 -17.54 3.01
N ALA A 58 36.84 -17.67 3.93
CA ALA A 58 36.28 -18.96 4.33
C ALA A 58 35.67 -19.74 3.15
N ILE A 59 35.28 -19.06 2.06
CA ILE A 59 34.78 -19.73 0.85
C ILE A 59 35.82 -20.63 0.20
N LEU A 60 37.12 -20.36 0.41
CA LEU A 60 38.21 -21.11 -0.23
C LEU A 60 38.32 -22.55 0.28
N THR A 61 37.74 -22.82 1.45
CA THR A 61 37.69 -24.16 2.05
C THR A 61 36.39 -24.91 1.75
N MET A 62 35.43 -24.27 1.07
CA MET A 62 34.14 -24.87 0.72
C MET A 62 34.25 -25.68 -0.57
N SER A 63 33.45 -26.75 -0.67
CA SER A 63 33.15 -27.35 -1.96
C SER A 63 32.25 -26.42 -2.80
N THR A 64 32.22 -26.63 -4.11
CA THR A 64 31.37 -25.86 -5.04
C THR A 64 29.89 -25.87 -4.62
N ASN A 65 29.37 -27.02 -4.19
CA ASN A 65 27.97 -27.16 -3.80
C ASN A 65 27.67 -26.43 -2.49
N GLU A 66 28.59 -26.43 -1.53
CA GLU A 66 28.45 -25.70 -0.27
C GLU A 66 28.45 -24.19 -0.52
N PHE A 67 29.37 -23.72 -1.36
CA PHE A 67 29.43 -22.32 -1.75
C PHE A 67 28.16 -21.85 -2.48
N GLU A 68 27.71 -22.61 -3.50
CA GLU A 68 26.48 -22.29 -4.23
C GLU A 68 25.28 -22.22 -3.29
N SER A 69 25.13 -23.24 -2.42
CA SER A 69 24.06 -23.29 -1.44
C SER A 69 24.13 -22.10 -0.47
N ALA A 70 25.31 -21.77 0.05
CA ALA A 70 25.49 -20.64 0.95
C ALA A 70 25.08 -19.31 0.30
N VAL A 71 25.49 -19.08 -0.95
CA VAL A 71 25.11 -17.87 -1.70
C VAL A 71 23.61 -17.79 -1.94
N VAL A 72 23.03 -18.83 -2.54
CA VAL A 72 21.61 -18.84 -2.92
C VAL A 72 20.72 -18.73 -1.69
N THR A 73 21.02 -19.48 -0.63
CA THR A 73 20.21 -19.46 0.59
C THR A 73 20.27 -18.11 1.32
N THR A 74 21.45 -17.49 1.39
CA THR A 74 21.65 -16.18 2.02
C THR A 74 20.95 -15.07 1.22
N ALA A 75 21.16 -15.02 -0.10
CA ALA A 75 20.49 -14.05 -0.96
C ALA A 75 18.96 -14.21 -0.96
N ARG A 76 18.45 -15.45 -1.00
CA ARG A 76 17.02 -15.74 -0.92
C ARG A 76 16.42 -15.27 0.41
N ARG A 77 17.14 -15.42 1.51
CA ARG A 77 16.70 -14.94 2.83
C ARG A 77 16.64 -13.41 2.86
N ALA A 78 17.67 -12.73 2.36
CA ALA A 78 17.69 -11.28 2.26
C ALA A 78 16.51 -10.77 1.40
N ALA A 79 16.28 -11.38 0.23
CA ALA A 79 15.17 -11.03 -0.66
C ALA A 79 13.80 -11.23 0.00
N HIS A 80 13.60 -12.37 0.67
CA HIS A 80 12.36 -12.65 1.39
C HIS A 80 12.07 -11.57 2.45
N LEU A 81 13.08 -11.21 3.24
CA LEU A 81 12.96 -10.18 4.26
C LEU A 81 12.72 -8.78 3.67
N ALA A 82 13.39 -8.44 2.56
CA ALA A 82 13.21 -7.15 1.90
C ALA A 82 11.80 -6.98 1.32
N ILE A 83 11.29 -8.02 0.65
CA ILE A 83 9.92 -8.05 0.12
C ILE A 83 8.90 -8.01 1.25
N ALA A 84 9.13 -8.75 2.35
CA ALA A 84 8.25 -8.71 3.52
C ALA A 84 8.21 -7.30 4.14
N ARG A 85 9.36 -6.62 4.25
CA ARG A 85 9.44 -5.24 4.74
C ARG A 85 8.68 -4.27 3.82
N ARG A 86 8.82 -4.42 2.50
CA ARG A 86 8.04 -3.63 1.52
C ARG A 86 6.54 -3.88 1.69
N GLY A 87 6.13 -5.14 1.84
CA GLY A 87 4.74 -5.52 2.09
C GLY A 87 4.17 -4.84 3.34
N ALA A 88 4.94 -4.85 4.44
CA ALA A 88 4.56 -4.18 5.68
C ALA A 88 4.33 -2.67 5.49
N LEU A 89 5.23 -1.97 4.79
CA LEU A 89 5.06 -0.54 4.50
C LEU A 89 3.80 -0.25 3.68
N VAL A 90 3.52 -1.06 2.67
CA VAL A 90 2.31 -0.94 1.85
C VAL A 90 1.06 -1.18 2.70
N THR A 91 1.06 -2.19 3.56
CA THR A 91 -0.07 -2.45 4.47
C THR A 91 -0.29 -1.30 5.46
N THR A 92 0.78 -0.77 6.06
CA THR A 92 0.69 0.40 6.95
C THR A 92 0.10 1.61 6.21
N TYR A 93 0.53 1.84 4.98
CA TYR A 93 0.00 2.92 4.14
C TYR A 93 -1.49 2.74 3.83
N LEU A 94 -1.90 1.54 3.39
CA LEU A 94 -3.31 1.26 3.10
C LEU A 94 -4.19 1.46 4.33
N HIS A 95 -3.73 1.03 5.50
CA HIS A 95 -4.43 1.23 6.76
C HIS A 95 -4.58 2.73 7.10
N ALA A 96 -3.54 3.54 6.87
CA ALA A 96 -3.59 4.98 7.09
C ALA A 96 -4.60 5.69 6.16
N LEU A 97 -4.66 5.28 4.89
CA LEU A 97 -5.66 5.81 3.95
C LEU A 97 -7.09 5.52 4.40
N THR A 98 -7.40 4.28 4.78
CA THR A 98 -8.75 3.90 5.21
C THR A 98 -9.21 4.67 6.46
N HIS A 99 -8.29 5.01 7.38
CA HIS A 99 -8.61 5.82 8.56
C HIS A 99 -8.79 7.31 8.23
N SER A 100 -8.14 7.82 7.16
CA SER A 100 -8.32 9.20 6.72
C SER A 100 -9.70 9.44 6.07
N GLU A 101 -10.21 8.46 5.31
CA GLU A 101 -11.54 8.54 4.69
C GLU A 101 -12.67 8.54 5.71
N SER A 102 -12.52 7.81 6.83
CA SER A 102 -13.51 7.77 7.90
C SER A 102 -13.62 9.08 8.71
N SER A 103 -12.70 10.02 8.51
CA SER A 103 -12.72 11.35 9.17
C SER A 103 -13.51 12.40 8.38
N LEU A 104 -13.89 12.10 7.14
CA LEU A 104 -14.78 12.92 6.30
C LEU A 104 -16.23 12.49 6.50
N ASP A 105 -16.73 12.59 7.74
CA ASP A 105 -18.16 12.46 8.01
C ASP A 105 -18.87 13.73 7.50
N VAL A 106 -19.64 13.59 6.42
CA VAL A 106 -20.46 14.68 5.88
C VAL A 106 -21.62 14.89 6.86
N PRO A 107 -21.85 16.10 7.41
CA PRO A 107 -22.93 16.31 8.36
C PRO A 107 -24.26 15.89 7.73
N ALA A 108 -24.99 15.03 8.43
CA ALA A 108 -26.29 14.45 8.05
C ALA A 108 -27.44 15.48 7.96
N ASP A 109 -27.14 16.78 7.81
CA ASP A 109 -28.13 17.86 7.81
C ASP A 109 -28.46 18.36 6.39
N ARG A 110 -28.57 17.43 5.44
CA ARG A 110 -29.27 17.65 4.17
C ARG A 110 -30.40 16.65 4.00
N GLN A 111 -31.30 16.59 4.97
CA GLN A 111 -32.69 16.23 4.68
C GLN A 111 -33.32 17.42 3.93
N GLY A 112 -33.10 17.48 2.62
CA GLY A 112 -33.96 18.28 1.73
C GLY A 112 -35.42 17.81 1.89
N PRO A 113 -36.41 18.71 1.70
CA PRO A 113 -37.79 18.42 2.03
C PRO A 113 -38.27 17.17 1.31
N ALA A 114 -38.96 16.31 2.06
CA ALA A 114 -39.48 15.02 1.62
C ALA A 114 -40.11 15.08 0.22
N ASP A 115 -39.73 14.09 -0.58
CA ASP A 115 -40.31 13.67 -1.86
C ASP A 115 -41.86 13.72 -1.82
N GLN A 116 -42.45 14.87 -2.16
CA GLN A 116 -43.86 14.98 -2.49
C GLN A 116 -44.03 14.47 -3.92
N ARG A 117 -44.12 13.15 -4.06
CA ARG A 117 -44.58 12.54 -5.31
C ARG A 117 -46.00 13.06 -5.60
N PRO A 118 -46.28 13.58 -6.80
CA PRO A 118 -47.64 13.90 -7.17
C PRO A 118 -48.46 12.61 -7.17
N THR A 119 -49.47 12.52 -6.31
CA THR A 119 -50.46 11.46 -6.38
C THR A 119 -51.19 11.64 -7.70
N ALA A 120 -50.96 10.73 -8.66
CA ALA A 120 -51.75 10.68 -9.88
C ALA A 120 -53.22 10.44 -9.50
N VAL A 121 -54.04 11.48 -9.63
CA VAL A 121 -55.50 11.35 -9.58
C VAL A 121 -55.90 10.58 -10.84
N MET A 122 -56.25 9.32 -10.66
CA MET A 122 -56.85 8.48 -11.70
C MET A 122 -58.21 9.06 -12.05
N PRO A 123 -58.49 9.42 -13.32
CA PRO A 123 -59.80 9.95 -13.67
C PRO A 123 -60.88 8.88 -13.51
N ASP A 124 -61.92 9.25 -12.78
CA ASP A 124 -63.19 8.54 -12.59
C ASP A 124 -63.81 8.19 -13.95
N GLN A 125 -63.52 6.98 -14.46
CA GLN A 125 -64.23 6.38 -15.58
C GLN A 125 -65.30 5.42 -15.07
N ASP A 126 -66.25 5.93 -14.29
CA ASP A 126 -67.52 5.21 -14.06
C ASP A 126 -68.69 6.18 -13.78
N ARG A 127 -69.06 6.96 -14.80
CA ARG A 127 -70.41 7.52 -14.92
C ARG A 127 -70.98 7.34 -16.33
N LYS A 128 -71.65 6.20 -16.48
CA LYS A 128 -72.82 5.86 -17.32
C LYS A 128 -73.46 7.04 -18.04
N TRP A 129 -73.98 6.85 -19.26
CA TRP A 129 -75.43 6.90 -19.56
C TRP A 129 -75.75 6.28 -20.94
N LEU A 130 -76.69 5.31 -20.91
CA LEU A 130 -77.65 4.93 -21.96
C LEU A 130 -77.13 4.25 -23.24
#